data_AF-A0A8J3I7Q2-F1
#
_entry.id   AF-A0A8J3I7Q2-F1
#
_cell.length_a   1.000
_cell.length_b   1.000
_cell.length_c   1.000
_cell.angle_alpha   90.00
_cell.angle_beta   90.00
_cell.angle_gamma   90.00
#
_symmetry.space_group_name_H-M   'P 1'
#
loop_
_entity.id
_entity.type
_entity.pdbx_description
1 polymer ?
#
loop_
_entity_poly.entity_id
_entity_poly.type
_entity_poly.pdbx_seq_one_letter_code
_entity_poly.pdbx_strand_id
1 'polypeptide(L)'
;MPKRRYERREPTHDWQQIKPLLKDTAQINYEVIRPVILWGQTPKERGAETGVSPRTIYYRANLFDQAGMASLLPAEPPPPVPKVDKRSLPPDVRQEIIDLYAQYPAFHPHEIATICFVKFNRKLAPATIKLILASGPKPTTTERRYPRYAEIEDGETRRRTVIRLHVDG
;
A
#
# COMPACT_ATOMS: atom_id res chain seq x y z
N MET A 1 10.90 7.44 51.48
CA MET A 1 9.82 6.81 50.67
C MET A 1 9.97 7.27 49.24
N PRO A 2 10.12 6.37 48.25
CA PRO A 2 10.19 6.78 46.85
C PRO A 2 8.89 7.48 46.45
N LYS A 3 9.00 8.57 45.68
CA LYS A 3 7.85 9.36 45.22
C LYS A 3 7.00 8.46 44.31
N ARG A 4 5.73 8.25 44.66
CA ARG A 4 4.82 7.41 43.87
C ARG A 4 4.62 8.02 42.49
N ARG A 5 4.74 7.19 41.44
CA ARG A 5 4.50 7.58 40.04
C ARG A 5 3.04 7.94 39.77
N TYR A 6 2.10 7.35 40.51
CA TYR A 6 0.66 7.54 40.36
C TYR A 6 0.02 7.92 41.70
N GLU A 7 -0.93 8.85 41.67
CA GLU A 7 -1.74 9.22 42.83
C GLU A 7 -2.69 8.09 43.21
N ARG A 8 -2.83 7.81 44.52
CA ARG A 8 -3.83 6.86 45.01
C ARG A 8 -5.20 7.53 44.94
N ARG A 9 -6.15 6.87 44.30
CA ARG A 9 -7.54 7.31 44.16
C ARG A 9 -8.45 6.15 44.50
N GLU A 10 -9.63 6.46 45.05
CA GLU A 10 -10.62 5.42 45.32
C GLU A 10 -11.22 4.89 44.02
N PRO A 11 -11.45 3.57 43.89
CA PRO A 11 -12.14 3.00 42.74
C PRO A 11 -13.54 3.61 42.58
N THR A 12 -13.84 4.07 41.38
CA THR A 12 -15.14 4.70 41.04
C THR A 12 -15.62 4.22 39.68
N HIS A 13 -16.94 4.23 39.48
CA HIS A 13 -17.61 3.93 38.21
C HIS A 13 -18.22 5.18 37.56
N ASP A 14 -18.16 6.32 38.28
CA ASP A 14 -18.70 7.59 37.83
C ASP A 14 -17.92 8.09 36.61
N TRP A 15 -18.64 8.22 35.49
CA TRP A 15 -18.06 8.66 34.23
C TRP A 15 -17.42 10.04 34.33
N GLN A 16 -18.01 10.96 35.10
CA GLN A 16 -17.49 12.32 35.25
C GLN A 16 -16.13 12.34 35.96
N GLN A 17 -15.91 11.38 36.87
CA GLN A 17 -14.65 11.23 37.61
C GLN A 17 -13.59 10.49 36.80
N ILE A 18 -14.00 9.48 36.01
CA ILE A 18 -13.08 8.65 35.22
C ILE A 18 -12.63 9.37 33.95
N LYS A 19 -13.55 10.01 33.21
CA LYS A 19 -13.30 10.58 31.88
C LYS A 19 -12.03 11.45 31.80
N PRO A 20 -11.74 12.35 32.76
CA PRO A 20 -10.53 13.18 32.71
C PRO A 20 -9.21 12.40 32.81
N LEU A 21 -9.26 11.12 33.22
CA LEU A 21 -8.09 10.28 33.49
C LEU A 21 -7.72 9.41 32.31
N LEU A 22 -8.65 9.23 31.38
CA LEU A 22 -8.49 8.36 30.23
C LEU A 22 -7.77 9.11 29.12
N LYS A 23 -6.70 8.49 28.60
CA LYS A 23 -5.89 9.04 27.50
C LYS A 23 -5.98 8.22 26.22
N ASP A 24 -6.20 6.93 26.37
CA ASP A 24 -6.24 5.99 25.27
C ASP A 24 -7.67 5.73 24.79
N THR A 25 -7.86 5.65 23.48
CA THR A 25 -9.18 5.46 22.87
C THR A 25 -9.78 4.10 23.16
N ALA A 26 -8.97 3.03 23.23
CA ALA A 26 -9.46 1.70 23.58
C ALA A 26 -9.92 1.67 25.04
N GLN A 27 -9.16 2.31 25.93
CA GLN A 27 -9.54 2.48 27.33
C GLN A 27 -10.85 3.28 27.50
N ILE A 28 -11.00 4.39 26.76
CA ILE A 28 -12.24 5.19 26.74
C ILE A 28 -13.42 4.32 26.31
N ASN A 29 -13.27 3.58 25.21
CA ASN A 29 -14.33 2.73 24.68
C ASN A 29 -14.71 1.63 25.68
N TYR A 30 -13.72 1.03 26.36
CA TYR A 30 -13.96 0.04 27.41
C TYR A 30 -14.78 0.63 28.56
N GLU A 31 -14.35 1.75 29.14
CA GLU A 31 -15.04 2.34 30.30
C GLU A 31 -16.45 2.82 29.96
N VAL A 32 -16.74 3.15 28.69
CA VAL A 32 -18.11 3.44 28.23
C VAL A 32 -18.99 2.19 28.33
N ILE A 33 -18.53 1.03 27.85
CA ILE A 33 -19.33 -0.21 27.80
C ILE A 33 -19.24 -1.06 29.07
N ARG A 34 -18.22 -0.83 29.91
CA ARG A 34 -17.92 -1.64 31.09
C ARG A 34 -19.12 -1.77 32.05
N PRO A 35 -19.88 -0.71 32.36
CA PRO A 35 -21.05 -0.88 33.22
C PRO A 35 -22.20 -1.67 32.62
N VAL A 36 -22.33 -1.63 31.30
CA VAL A 36 -23.32 -2.44 30.58
C VAL A 36 -22.94 -3.92 30.67
N ILE A 37 -21.66 -4.24 30.48
CA ILE A 37 -21.18 -5.63 30.44
C ILE A 37 -21.04 -6.23 31.85
N LEU A 38 -20.46 -5.51 32.80
CA LEU A 38 -20.14 -6.05 34.14
C LEU A 38 -21.28 -5.91 35.15
N TRP A 39 -22.09 -4.84 35.04
CA TRP A 39 -23.10 -4.50 36.04
C TRP A 39 -24.53 -4.46 35.48
N GLY A 40 -24.72 -4.81 34.21
CA GLY A 40 -26.04 -4.92 33.59
C GLY A 40 -26.76 -3.59 33.40
N GLN A 41 -26.04 -2.46 33.45
CA GLN A 41 -26.63 -1.14 33.18
C GLN A 41 -27.16 -1.09 31.74
N THR A 42 -28.31 -0.46 31.50
CA THR A 42 -28.85 -0.40 30.15
C THR A 42 -28.02 0.56 29.27
N PRO A 43 -27.88 0.30 27.94
CA PRO A 43 -27.24 1.24 27.03
C PRO A 43 -27.88 2.63 27.02
N LYS A 44 -29.17 2.72 27.38
CA LYS A 44 -29.91 3.99 27.47
C LYS A 44 -29.44 4.82 28.67
N GLU A 45 -29.37 4.22 29.86
CA GLU A 45 -28.86 4.87 31.07
C GLU A 45 -27.41 5.29 30.87
N ARG A 46 -26.58 4.38 30.35
CA ARG A 46 -25.17 4.68 30.11
C ARG A 46 -24.95 5.76 29.05
N GLY A 47 -25.82 5.81 28.03
CA GLY A 47 -25.80 6.87 27.02
C GLY A 47 -26.10 8.25 27.61
N ALA A 48 -27.03 8.33 28.57
CA ALA A 48 -27.36 9.57 29.27
C ALA A 48 -26.17 10.09 30.11
N GLU A 49 -25.39 9.20 30.73
CA GLU A 49 -24.21 9.57 31.52
C GLU A 49 -23.01 9.99 30.66
N THR A 50 -22.78 9.26 29.56
CA THR A 50 -21.55 9.38 28.76
C THR A 50 -21.68 10.35 27.59
N GLY A 51 -22.90 10.64 27.15
CA GLY A 51 -23.21 11.36 25.93
C GLY A 51 -23.04 10.52 24.65
N VAL A 52 -22.72 9.23 24.78
CA VAL A 52 -22.60 8.31 23.63
C VAL A 52 -23.99 7.76 23.27
N SER A 53 -24.28 7.64 21.97
CA SER A 53 -25.55 7.07 21.51
C SER A 53 -25.77 5.65 22.08
N PRO A 54 -26.96 5.33 22.63
CA PRO A 54 -27.29 3.99 23.10
C PRO A 54 -27.08 2.90 22.04
N ARG A 55 -27.33 3.21 20.76
CA ARG A 55 -27.08 2.29 19.63
C ARG A 55 -25.60 1.95 19.49
N THR A 56 -24.74 2.95 19.65
CA THR A 56 -23.27 2.77 19.58
C THR A 56 -22.76 1.96 20.76
N ILE A 57 -23.30 2.19 21.96
CA ILE A 57 -22.97 1.42 23.16
C ILE A 57 -23.37 -0.05 22.97
N TYR A 58 -24.60 -0.30 22.51
CA TYR A 58 -25.09 -1.66 22.22
C TYR A 58 -24.23 -2.37 21.16
N TYR A 59 -23.91 -1.69 20.06
CA TYR A 59 -23.04 -2.23 19.02
C TYR A 59 -21.66 -2.61 19.57
N ARG A 60 -21.04 -1.74 20.37
CA ARG A 60 -19.71 -1.99 20.95
C ARG A 60 -19.73 -3.11 21.99
N ALA A 61 -20.79 -3.21 22.80
CA ALA A 61 -20.97 -4.30 23.74
C ALA A 61 -21.07 -5.65 23.02
N ASN A 62 -21.90 -5.74 21.98
CA ASN A 62 -22.00 -6.95 21.16
C ASN A 62 -20.67 -7.32 20.48
N LEU A 63 -19.92 -6.33 19.98
CA LEU A 63 -18.61 -6.58 19.38
C LEU A 63 -17.60 -7.05 20.42
N PHE A 64 -17.68 -6.53 21.65
CA PHE A 64 -16.88 -6.99 22.78
C PHE A 64 -17.23 -8.42 23.19
N ASP A 65 -18.50 -8.81 23.18
CA ASP A 65 -18.89 -10.20 23.45
C ASP A 65 -18.32 -11.18 22.40
N GLN A 66 -18.18 -10.74 21.15
CA GLN A 66 -17.67 -11.57 20.06
C GLN A 66 -16.13 -11.64 20.03
N ALA A 67 -15.44 -10.52 20.25
CA ALA A 67 -13.99 -10.39 20.01
C ALA A 67 -13.20 -9.94 21.26
N GLY A 68 -13.84 -9.75 22.40
CA GLY A 68 -13.21 -9.32 23.65
C GLY A 68 -12.50 -7.97 23.51
N MET A 69 -11.33 -7.86 24.14
CA MET A 69 -10.50 -6.64 24.11
C MET A 69 -10.03 -6.27 22.70
N ALA A 70 -9.92 -7.23 21.78
CA ALA A 70 -9.50 -6.95 20.41
C ALA A 70 -10.49 -6.03 19.68
N SER A 71 -11.78 -6.05 20.05
CA SER A 71 -12.82 -5.17 19.50
C SER A 71 -12.61 -3.68 19.79
N LEU A 72 -11.80 -3.35 20.80
CA LEU A 72 -11.59 -1.98 21.28
C LEU A 72 -10.37 -1.32 20.64
N LEU A 73 -9.48 -2.13 20.05
CA LEU A 73 -8.30 -1.65 19.37
C LEU A 73 -8.70 -1.04 18.02
N PRO A 74 -7.99 0.00 17.55
CA PRO A 74 -8.17 0.47 16.19
C PRO A 74 -7.93 -0.69 15.22
N ALA A 75 -8.78 -0.81 14.19
CA ALA A 75 -8.55 -1.77 13.12
C ALA A 75 -7.14 -1.57 12.56
N GLU A 76 -6.42 -2.67 12.33
CA GLU A 76 -5.12 -2.59 11.67
C GLU A 76 -5.27 -1.77 10.38
N PRO A 77 -4.39 -0.78 10.15
CA PRO A 77 -4.45 -0.02 8.92
C PRO A 77 -4.35 -1.04 7.76
N PRO A 78 -5.23 -0.95 6.75
CA PRO A 78 -5.12 -1.83 5.59
C PRO A 78 -3.69 -1.72 5.05
N PRO A 79 -3.11 -2.82 4.53
CA PRO A 79 -1.78 -2.77 3.96
C PRO A 79 -1.74 -1.62 2.95
N PRO A 80 -0.67 -0.80 2.95
CA PRO A 80 -0.60 0.37 2.09
C PRO A 80 -0.78 -0.10 0.65
N VAL A 81 -1.94 0.22 0.07
CA VAL A 81 -2.18 -0.01 -1.34
C VAL A 81 -1.07 0.76 -2.06
N PRO A 82 -0.21 0.11 -2.86
CA PRO A 82 0.84 0.81 -3.56
C PRO A 82 0.17 1.93 -4.36
N LYS A 83 0.47 3.18 -3.99
CA LYS A 83 0.00 4.34 -4.75
C LYS A 83 0.66 4.22 -6.11
N VAL A 84 -0.06 3.63 -7.07
CA VAL A 84 0.34 3.68 -8.47
C VAL A 84 0.17 5.14 -8.84
N ASP A 85 1.24 5.93 -8.68
CA ASP A 85 1.28 7.30 -9.11
C ASP A 85 0.81 7.30 -10.56
N LYS A 86 -0.27 8.02 -10.89
CA LYS A 86 -0.79 8.05 -12.28
C LYS A 86 0.26 8.59 -13.27
N ARG A 87 1.31 9.24 -12.75
CA ARG A 87 2.50 9.72 -13.45
C ARG A 87 3.60 8.65 -13.59
N SER A 88 3.56 7.61 -12.77
CA SER A 88 4.46 6.47 -12.84
C SER A 88 4.20 5.68 -14.12
N LEU A 89 5.28 5.28 -14.79
CA LEU A 89 5.17 4.39 -15.92
C LEU A 89 4.60 3.03 -15.48
N PRO A 90 3.66 2.47 -16.28
CA PRO A 90 3.21 1.10 -16.12
C PRO A 90 4.39 0.12 -15.96
N PRO A 91 4.24 -0.91 -15.10
CA PRO A 91 5.35 -1.79 -14.73
C PRO A 91 5.92 -2.59 -15.91
N ASP A 92 5.06 -2.96 -16.86
CA ASP A 92 5.40 -3.57 -18.15
C ASP A 92 6.33 -2.69 -18.99
N VAL A 93 6.03 -1.39 -19.11
CA VAL A 93 6.89 -0.44 -19.84
C VAL A 93 8.23 -0.25 -19.15
N ARG A 94 8.25 -0.23 -17.80
CA ARG A 94 9.50 -0.13 -17.03
C ARG A 94 10.38 -1.37 -17.24
N GLN A 95 9.79 -2.56 -17.26
CA GLN A 95 10.52 -3.81 -17.48
C GLN A 95 11.09 -3.87 -18.90
N GLU A 96 10.29 -3.48 -19.90
CA GLU A 96 10.72 -3.48 -21.31
C GLU A 96 11.94 -2.57 -21.53
N ILE A 97 11.97 -1.38 -20.93
CA ILE A 97 13.10 -0.44 -21.05
C ILE A 97 14.40 -1.10 -20.55
N ILE A 98 14.31 -1.86 -19.46
CA ILE A 98 15.46 -2.50 -18.82
C ILE A 98 15.90 -3.72 -19.61
N ASP A 99 14.94 -4.51 -20.10
CA ASP A 99 15.21 -5.66 -20.94
C ASP A 99 15.83 -5.23 -22.28
N LEU A 100 15.34 -4.14 -22.90
CA LEU A 100 15.95 -3.58 -24.11
C LEU A 100 17.38 -3.10 -23.89
N TYR A 101 17.65 -2.43 -22.75
CA TYR A 101 19.00 -2.00 -22.41
C TYR A 101 19.93 -3.19 -22.12
N ALA A 102 19.42 -4.25 -21.49
CA ALA A 102 20.19 -5.46 -21.21
C ALA A 102 20.53 -6.23 -22.50
N GLN A 103 19.58 -6.34 -23.43
CA GLN A 103 19.77 -7.02 -24.73
C GLN A 103 20.67 -6.22 -25.69
N TYR A 104 20.53 -4.89 -25.68
CA TYR A 104 21.20 -3.98 -26.60
C TYR A 104 21.87 -2.83 -25.83
N PRO A 105 22.99 -3.09 -25.12
CA PRO A 105 23.66 -2.07 -24.29
C PRO A 105 24.23 -0.90 -25.10
N ALA A 106 24.35 -1.04 -26.42
CA ALA A 106 24.77 0.03 -27.32
C ALA A 106 23.67 1.06 -27.64
N PHE A 107 22.41 0.79 -27.27
CA PHE A 107 21.31 1.71 -27.53
C PHE A 107 21.37 2.95 -26.63
N HIS A 108 21.21 4.10 -27.26
CA HIS A 108 21.08 5.37 -26.59
C HIS A 108 19.66 5.54 -26.06
N PRO A 109 19.46 6.33 -24.98
CA PRO A 109 18.13 6.57 -24.41
C PRO A 109 17.09 7.12 -25.42
N HIS A 110 17.53 7.85 -26.46
CA HIS A 110 16.64 8.34 -27.52
C HIS A 110 16.14 7.21 -28.45
N GLU A 111 16.96 6.20 -28.69
CA GLU A 111 16.61 5.03 -29.51
C GLU A 111 15.60 4.17 -28.74
N ILE A 112 15.86 3.93 -27.45
CA ILE A 112 14.94 3.22 -26.55
C ILE A 112 13.60 3.96 -26.45
N ALA A 113 13.61 5.30 -26.37
CA ALA A 113 12.38 6.11 -26.38
C ALA A 113 11.57 5.93 -27.67
N THR A 114 12.25 5.76 -28.81
CA THR A 114 11.62 5.57 -30.12
C THR A 114 10.99 4.18 -30.22
N ILE A 115 11.72 3.14 -29.81
CA ILE A 115 11.21 1.77 -29.69
C ILE A 115 9.97 1.72 -28.78
N CYS A 116 10.06 2.32 -27.59
CA CYS A 116 8.93 2.40 -26.66
C CYS A 116 7.74 3.17 -27.25
N PHE A 117 7.98 4.19 -28.08
CA PHE A 117 6.93 4.91 -28.77
C PHE A 117 6.23 4.04 -29.81
N VAL A 118 6.96 3.26 -30.60
CA VAL A 118 6.36 2.34 -31.58
C VAL A 118 5.57 1.24 -30.87
N LYS A 119 6.13 0.64 -29.81
CA LYS A 119 5.53 -0.50 -29.12
C LYS A 119 4.32 -0.14 -28.25
N PHE A 120 4.37 0.98 -27.54
CA PHE A 120 3.35 1.37 -26.54
C PHE A 120 2.58 2.64 -26.91
N ASN A 121 2.82 3.23 -28.09
CA ASN A 121 2.27 4.51 -28.51
C ASN A 121 2.50 5.66 -27.49
N ARG A 122 3.60 5.57 -26.72
CA ARG A 122 3.93 6.52 -25.65
C ARG A 122 5.37 6.97 -25.74
N LYS A 123 5.58 8.23 -26.12
CA LYS A 123 6.92 8.82 -26.23
C LYS A 123 7.44 9.17 -24.85
N LEU A 124 8.52 8.50 -24.44
CA LEU A 124 9.17 8.75 -23.15
C LEU A 124 10.25 9.83 -23.30
N ALA A 125 10.41 10.64 -22.25
CA ALA A 125 11.54 11.56 -22.20
C ALA A 125 12.82 10.75 -21.93
N PRO A 126 13.95 11.07 -22.59
CA PRO A 126 15.25 10.42 -22.35
C PRO A 126 15.69 10.46 -20.88
N ALA A 127 15.33 11.54 -20.16
CA ALA A 127 15.58 11.66 -18.72
C ALA A 127 14.82 10.61 -17.89
N THR A 128 13.59 10.27 -18.29
CA THR A 128 12.80 9.23 -17.64
C THR A 128 13.41 7.84 -17.85
N ILE A 129 13.97 7.57 -19.02
CA ILE A 129 14.67 6.31 -19.31
C ILE A 129 15.91 6.20 -18.43
N LYS A 130 16.74 7.25 -18.32
CA LYS A 130 17.91 7.25 -17.43
C LYS A 130 17.53 6.97 -15.97
N LEU A 131 16.44 7.58 -15.50
CA LEU A 131 15.93 7.35 -14.14
C LEU A 131 15.50 5.89 -13.93
N ILE A 132 14.85 5.28 -14.93
CA ILE A 132 14.43 3.87 -14.86
C ILE A 132 15.63 2.93 -14.92
N LEU A 133 16.65 3.21 -15.74
CA LEU A 133 17.86 2.39 -15.76
C LEU A 133 18.62 2.45 -14.43
N ALA A 134 18.55 3.57 -13.70
CA ALA A 134 19.20 3.72 -12.39
C ALA A 134 18.40 3.11 -11.22
N SER A 135 17.07 3.10 -11.30
CA SER A 135 16.17 2.76 -10.16
C SER A 135 15.20 1.61 -10.45
N GLY A 136 15.28 1.01 -11.63
CA GLY A 136 14.31 0.05 -12.13
C GLY A 136 14.51 -1.38 -11.61
N PRO A 137 13.55 -2.27 -11.88
CA PRO A 137 13.66 -3.69 -11.56
C PRO A 137 14.84 -4.37 -12.27
N LYS A 138 15.21 -5.57 -11.82
CA LYS A 138 16.26 -6.36 -12.50
C LYS A 138 15.78 -6.76 -13.90
N PRO A 139 16.70 -6.88 -14.89
CA PRO A 139 16.34 -7.40 -16.20
C PRO A 139 15.80 -8.82 -16.08
N THR A 140 14.71 -9.10 -16.78
CA THR A 140 14.11 -10.42 -16.88
C THR A 140 14.83 -11.25 -17.94
N THR A 141 15.33 -10.58 -18.99
CA THR A 141 16.06 -11.21 -20.09
C THR A 141 17.32 -10.42 -20.43
N THR A 142 18.46 -11.11 -20.50
CA THR A 142 19.74 -10.53 -20.92
C THR A 142 20.13 -10.97 -22.34
N GLU A 143 19.59 -12.09 -22.83
CA GLU A 143 19.88 -12.62 -24.16
C GLU A 143 19.18 -11.83 -25.25
N ARG A 144 19.88 -11.58 -26.36
CA ARG A 144 19.31 -10.86 -27.50
C ARG A 144 18.16 -11.64 -28.11
N ARG A 145 17.01 -10.97 -28.25
CA ARG A 145 15.83 -11.54 -28.92
C ARG A 145 16.08 -11.92 -30.39
N TYR A 146 16.97 -11.21 -31.08
CA TYR A 146 17.37 -11.51 -32.46
C TYR A 146 18.91 -11.44 -32.62
N PRO A 147 19.51 -12.33 -33.44
CA PRO A 147 20.94 -12.26 -33.77
C PRO A 147 21.24 -11.01 -34.61
N ARG A 148 22.53 -10.64 -34.70
CA ARG A 148 22.92 -9.49 -35.54
C ARG A 148 22.64 -9.79 -37.00
N TYR A 149 22.37 -8.74 -37.77
CA TYR A 149 22.16 -8.86 -39.21
C TYR A 149 23.29 -9.62 -39.94
N ALA A 150 24.54 -9.39 -39.50
CA ALA A 150 25.73 -10.04 -40.06
C ALA A 150 25.88 -11.53 -39.67
N GLU A 151 25.21 -11.97 -38.61
CA GLU A 151 25.28 -13.35 -38.10
C GLU A 151 24.23 -14.26 -38.74
N ILE A 152 23.26 -13.70 -39.47
CA ILE A 152 22.24 -14.49 -40.16
C ILE A 152 22.80 -14.87 -41.54
N GLU A 153 22.97 -16.15 -41.84
CA GLU A 153 23.52 -16.60 -43.13
C GLU A 153 22.49 -16.50 -44.27
N ASP A 154 21.24 -16.88 -44.00
CA ASP A 154 20.17 -16.91 -45.00
C ASP A 154 19.53 -15.54 -45.27
N GLY A 155 19.45 -15.17 -46.55
CA GLY A 155 18.90 -13.89 -47.01
C GLY A 155 17.40 -13.76 -46.79
N GLU A 156 16.63 -14.84 -46.85
CA GLU A 156 15.19 -14.80 -46.54
C GLU A 156 14.98 -14.55 -45.05
N THR A 157 15.68 -15.31 -44.20
CA THR A 157 15.67 -15.17 -42.75
C THR A 157 16.11 -13.77 -42.32
N ARG A 158 17.11 -13.16 -42.97
CA ARG A 158 17.51 -11.75 -42.73
C ARG A 158 16.34 -10.80 -42.91
N ARG A 159 15.66 -10.86 -44.06
CA ARG A 159 14.54 -9.96 -44.39
C ARG A 159 13.38 -10.16 -43.42
N ARG A 160 13.06 -11.41 -43.07
CA ARG A 160 12.00 -11.73 -42.10
C ARG A 160 12.32 -11.21 -40.70
N THR A 161 13.57 -11.28 -40.27
CA THR A 161 14.01 -10.72 -38.98
C THR A 161 13.87 -9.20 -38.94
N VAL A 162 14.20 -8.50 -40.02
CA VAL A 162 13.99 -7.04 -40.12
C VAL A 162 12.51 -6.68 -40.00
N ILE A 163 11.63 -7.41 -40.68
CA ILE A 163 10.18 -7.20 -40.58
C ILE A 163 9.68 -7.44 -39.15
N ARG A 164 10.12 -8.53 -38.51
CA ARG A 164 9.74 -8.84 -37.12
C ARG A 164 10.21 -7.76 -36.14
N LEU A 165 11.44 -7.29 -36.28
CA LEU A 165 12.00 -6.21 -35.47
C LEU A 165 11.17 -4.93 -35.61
N HIS A 166 10.73 -4.59 -36.83
CA HIS A 166 9.86 -3.44 -37.05
C HIS A 166 8.48 -3.57 -36.39
N VAL A 167 7.90 -4.77 -36.39
CA VAL A 167 6.61 -5.04 -35.73
C VAL A 167 6.73 -5.04 -34.20
N ASP A 168 7.86 -5.52 -33.67
CA ASP A 168 8.11 -5.59 -32.23
C ASP A 168 8.37 -4.22 -31.57
N GLY A 169 8.74 -3.21 -32.37
CA GLY A 169 9.07 -1.85 -31.93
C GLY A 169 10.56 -1.59 -31.83
#